data_AF-A0A7S2DDN9-F1
#
_entry.id   AF-A0A7S2DDN9-F1
#
_cell.length_a   1.000
_cell.length_b   1.000
_cell.length_c   1.000
_cell.angle_alpha   90.00
_cell.angle_beta   90.00
_cell.angle_gamma   90.00
#
_symmetry.space_group_name_H-M   'P 1'
#
loop_
_entity.id
_entity.type
_entity.pdbx_description
1 polymer ?
#
loop_
_entity_poly.entity_id
_entity_poly.type
_entity_poly.pdbx_seq_one_letter_code
_entity_poly.pdbx_strand_id
1 'polypeptide(L)'
;KLYHCFIDGYEKIIRTAESCRRESEAFANRLEYRMSLASVEVDLTSLLIRIVQEIPRWTLFVKRISEATEDSDPEAVPVQMALEQISSVATHVNECKRRYEALTR
;
A
#
# COMPACT_ATOMS: atom_id res chain seq x y z
N LYS A 1 -4.57 -11.69 -2.20
CA LYS A 1 -5.66 -11.32 -3.14
C LYS A 1 -6.20 -9.91 -2.91
N LEU A 2 -6.67 -9.55 -1.70
CA LEU A 2 -7.20 -8.19 -1.42
C LEU A 2 -6.19 -7.05 -1.67
N TYR A 3 -4.96 -7.18 -1.17
CA TYR A 3 -3.91 -6.18 -1.42
C TYR A 3 -3.59 -6.03 -2.91
N HIS A 4 -3.51 -7.13 -3.66
CA HIS A 4 -3.30 -7.09 -5.11
C HIS A 4 -4.39 -6.27 -5.81
N CYS A 5 -5.67 -6.54 -5.56
CA CYS A 5 -6.76 -5.79 -6.18
C CYS A 5 -6.70 -4.29 -5.84
N PHE A 6 -6.31 -3.96 -4.60
CA PHE A 6 -6.13 -2.56 -4.21
C PHE A 6 -4.95 -1.91 -4.93
N ILE A 7 -3.79 -2.58 -5.00
CA ILE A 7 -2.58 -2.09 -5.69
C ILE A 7 -2.83 -1.93 -7.19
N ASP A 8 -3.48 -2.91 -7.82
CA ASP A 8 -3.83 -2.89 -9.24
C ASP A 8 -4.79 -1.74 -9.58
N GLY A 9 -5.75 -1.49 -8.68
CA GLY A 9 -6.72 -0.41 -8.81
C GLY A 9 -6.23 0.93 -8.27
N TYR A 10 -5.05 0.99 -7.65
CA TYR A 10 -4.62 2.12 -6.83
C TYR A 10 -4.63 3.43 -7.62
N GLU A 11 -4.07 3.41 -8.83
CA GLU A 11 -4.05 4.57 -9.72
C GLU A 11 -5.47 5.07 -10.02
N LYS A 12 -6.37 4.16 -10.40
CA LYS A 12 -7.75 4.49 -10.71
C LYS A 12 -8.46 5.08 -9.49
N ILE A 13 -8.22 4.52 -8.31
CA ILE A 13 -8.79 5.01 -7.05
C ILE A 13 -8.33 6.44 -6.78
N ILE A 14 -7.02 6.72 -6.85
CA ILE A 14 -6.47 8.06 -6.60
C ILE A 14 -7.02 9.07 -7.60
N ARG A 15 -6.96 8.77 -8.90
CA ARG A 15 -7.50 9.66 -9.95
C ARG A 15 -8.98 9.95 -9.73
N THR A 16 -9.76 8.93 -9.39
CA THR A 16 -11.21 9.09 -9.13
C THR A 16 -11.45 9.95 -7.91
N ALA A 17 -10.71 9.72 -6.82
CA ALA A 17 -10.84 10.49 -5.59
C ALA A 17 -10.48 11.98 -5.79
N GLU A 18 -9.43 12.26 -6.55
CA GLU A 18 -9.02 13.62 -6.91
C GLU A 18 -10.05 14.31 -7.81
N SER A 19 -10.52 13.62 -8.86
CA SER A 19 -11.60 14.13 -9.72
C SER A 19 -12.86 14.44 -8.91
N CYS A 20 -13.32 13.52 -8.06
CA CYS A 20 -14.50 13.76 -7.22
C CYS A 20 -14.31 14.95 -6.28
N ARG A 21 -13.12 15.12 -5.69
CA ARG A 21 -12.81 16.27 -4.83
C ARG A 21 -12.83 17.59 -5.59
N ARG A 22 -12.37 17.61 -6.84
CA ARG A 22 -12.34 18.81 -7.68
C ARG A 22 -13.70 19.15 -8.28
N GLU A 23 -14.46 18.14 -8.69
CA GLU A 23 -15.67 18.29 -9.50
C GLU A 23 -16.96 18.33 -8.65
N SER A 24 -16.90 17.90 -7.39
CA SER A 24 -18.06 17.88 -6.49
C SER A 24 -17.75 18.54 -5.14
N GLU A 25 -18.25 19.76 -4.95
CA GLU A 25 -18.17 20.49 -3.69
C GLU A 25 -18.85 19.72 -2.55
N ALA A 26 -19.98 19.07 -2.83
CA ALA A 26 -20.68 18.22 -1.86
C ALA A 26 -19.80 17.06 -1.38
N PHE A 27 -19.05 16.43 -2.28
CA PHE A 27 -18.09 15.38 -1.93
C PHE A 27 -16.93 15.95 -1.10
N ALA A 28 -16.34 17.08 -1.52
CA ALA A 28 -15.23 17.73 -0.83
C ALA A 28 -15.60 18.09 0.62
N ASN A 29 -16.73 18.78 0.82
CA ASN A 29 -17.22 19.18 2.14
C ASN A 29 -17.54 17.96 3.02
N ARG A 30 -18.14 16.92 2.43
CA ARG A 30 -18.44 15.69 3.17
C ARG A 30 -17.17 14.94 3.58
N LEU A 31 -16.17 14.91 2.70
CA LEU A 31 -14.88 14.29 2.99
C LEU A 31 -14.18 15.02 4.13
N GLU A 32 -14.06 16.34 4.05
CA GLU A 32 -13.43 17.17 5.09
C GLU A 32 -14.13 17.00 6.45
N TYR A 33 -15.47 17.02 6.47
CA TYR A 33 -16.25 16.76 7.69
C TYR A 33 -15.96 15.37 8.30
N ARG A 34 -15.82 14.34 7.46
CA ARG A 34 -15.57 12.98 7.96
C ARG A 34 -14.14 12.83 8.47
N MET A 35 -13.19 13.50 7.83
CA MET A 35 -11.79 13.50 8.23
C MET A 35 -11.59 14.24 9.56
N SER A 36 -12.27 15.38 9.76
CA SER A 36 -12.23 16.11 11.03
C SER A 36 -12.85 15.31 12.19
N LEU A 37 -14.00 14.66 11.95
CA LEU A 37 -14.62 13.76 12.94
C LEU A 37 -13.70 12.59 13.34
N ALA A 38 -12.95 12.04 12.38
CA ALA A 38 -12.01 10.97 12.63
C ALA A 38 -10.68 11.46 13.23
N SER A 39 -10.51 12.77 13.47
CA SER A 39 -9.26 13.39 13.91
C SER A 39 -8.07 13.02 13.01
N VAL A 40 -8.32 12.92 11.70
CA VAL A 40 -7.29 12.59 10.71
C VAL A 40 -6.78 13.86 10.07
N GLU A 41 -5.53 14.22 10.35
CA GLU A 41 -4.89 15.45 9.87
C GLU A 41 -4.31 15.32 8.44
N VAL A 42 -4.23 14.10 7.90
CA VAL A 42 -3.67 13.83 6.57
C VAL A 42 -4.78 13.66 5.54
N ASP A 43 -4.56 14.04 4.28
CA ASP A 43 -5.57 13.91 3.24
C ASP A 43 -5.90 12.44 2.87
N LEU A 44 -7.03 12.22 2.20
CA LEU A 44 -7.50 10.88 1.83
C LEU A 44 -6.46 10.13 0.99
N THR A 45 -5.79 10.82 0.07
CA THR A 45 -4.73 10.29 -0.77
C THR A 45 -3.52 9.83 0.04
N SER A 46 -3.16 10.54 1.11
CA SER A 46 -2.11 10.18 2.07
C SER A 46 -2.46 8.93 2.89
N LEU A 47 -3.74 8.73 3.18
CA LEU A 47 -4.19 7.48 3.82
C LEU A 47 -4.11 6.29 2.85
N LEU A 48 -4.50 6.50 1.59
CA LEU A 48 -4.50 5.44 0.58
C LEU A 48 -3.07 5.01 0.21
N ILE A 49 -2.11 5.93 0.11
CA ILE A 49 -0.71 5.58 -0.18
C ILE A 49 -0.08 4.77 0.96
N ARG A 50 -0.53 4.96 2.21
CA ARG A 50 0.02 4.24 3.36
C ARG A 50 -0.09 2.73 3.20
N ILE A 51 -1.19 2.22 2.63
CA ILE A 51 -1.40 0.79 2.36
C ILE A 51 -0.31 0.23 1.45
N VAL A 52 0.12 1.00 0.45
CA VAL A 52 1.21 0.66 -0.46
C VAL A 52 2.56 0.70 0.26
N GLN A 53 2.76 1.70 1.13
CA GLN A 53 3.99 1.89 1.92
C GLN A 53 4.17 0.86 3.06
N GLU A 54 3.10 0.23 3.56
CA GLU A 54 3.22 -0.85 4.55
C GLU A 54 3.97 -2.07 4.01
N ILE A 55 3.87 -2.35 2.70
CA ILE A 55 4.41 -3.58 2.11
C ILE A 55 5.94 -3.70 2.25
N PRO A 56 6.74 -2.68 1.91
CA PRO A 56 8.18 -2.70 2.16
C PRO A 56 8.55 -2.93 3.63
N ARG A 57 7.77 -2.38 4.58
CA ARG A 57 8.01 -2.57 6.02
C ARG A 57 7.90 -4.03 6.41
N TRP A 58 6.86 -4.71 5.94
CA TRP A 58 6.68 -6.13 6.20
C TRP A 58 7.76 -6.99 5.53
N THR A 59 8.20 -6.64 4.32
CA THR A 59 9.33 -7.33 3.67
C THR A 59 10.60 -7.24 4.52
N LEU A 60 10.93 -6.07 5.04
CA LEU A 60 12.08 -5.89 5.92
C LEU A 60 11.93 -6.68 7.22
N PHE A 61 10.74 -6.67 7.82
CA PHE A 61 10.47 -7.41 9.05
C PHE A 61 10.66 -8.91 8.87
N VAL A 62 10.05 -9.51 7.84
CA VAL A 62 10.17 -10.96 7.57
C VAL A 62 11.60 -11.32 7.18
N LYS A 63 12.31 -10.44 6.46
CA LYS A 63 13.74 -10.63 6.16
C LYS A 63 14.58 -10.69 7.43
N ARG A 64 14.32 -9.81 8.42
CA ARG A 64 15.04 -9.84 9.69
C ARG A 64 14.77 -11.10 10.50
N ILE A 65 13.53 -11.61 10.46
CA ILE A 65 13.21 -12.90 11.07
C ILE A 65 14.01 -14.00 10.38
N SER A 66 13.97 -14.06 9.05
CA SER A 66 14.74 -15.04 8.26
C SER A 66 16.24 -15.01 8.55
N GLU A 67 16.85 -13.82 8.64
CA GLU A 67 18.28 -13.65 8.97
C GLU A 67 18.62 -14.13 10.40
N ALA A 68 17.63 -14.17 11.29
CA ALA A 68 17.79 -14.58 12.69
C ALA A 68 17.35 -16.03 12.95
N THR A 69 16.77 -16.71 11.96
CA THR A 69 16.33 -18.10 12.05
C THR A 69 17.42 -19.03 11.52
N GLU A 70 17.89 -19.96 12.34
CA GLU A 70 18.89 -20.95 11.91
C GLU A 70 18.26 -21.97 10.96
N ASP A 71 19.05 -22.53 10.04
CA ASP A 71 18.59 -23.56 9.09
C ASP A 71 18.06 -24.84 9.76
N SER A 72 18.46 -25.07 11.02
CA SER A 72 18.00 -26.21 11.82
C SER A 72 16.64 -25.99 12.49
N ASP A 73 16.16 -24.74 12.51
CA ASP A 73 14.89 -24.37 13.13
C ASP A 73 13.72 -24.86 12.25
N PRO A 74 12.68 -25.51 12.82
CA PRO A 74 11.51 -25.95 12.08
C PRO A 74 10.79 -24.81 11.33
N GLU A 75 10.95 -23.56 11.77
CA GLU A 75 10.35 -22.38 11.16
C GLU A 75 11.18 -21.79 10.01
N ALA A 76 12.40 -22.28 9.75
CA ALA A 76 13.27 -21.77 8.68
C ALA A 76 12.58 -21.79 7.31
N VAL A 77 11.96 -22.92 6.95
CA VAL A 77 11.24 -23.08 5.68
C VAL A 77 9.98 -22.20 5.61
N PRO A 78 9.06 -22.21 6.61
CA PRO A 78 7.93 -21.28 6.65
C PRO A 78 8.31 -19.80 6.51
N VAL A 79 9.35 -19.36 7.23
CA VAL A 79 9.81 -17.97 7.21
C VAL A 79 10.38 -17.60 5.83
N GLN A 80 11.15 -18.49 5.21
CA GLN A 80 11.67 -18.29 3.86
C GLN A 80 10.54 -18.19 2.82
N MET A 81 9.52 -19.07 2.92
CA MET A 81 8.34 -19.01 2.06
C MET A 81 7.56 -17.71 2.25
N ALA A 82 7.42 -17.23 3.49
CA ALA A 82 6.78 -15.95 3.78
C ALA A 82 7.56 -14.77 3.17
N LEU A 83 8.90 -14.82 3.24
CA LEU A 83 9.77 -13.82 2.63
C LEU A 83 9.60 -13.77 1.11
N GLU A 84 9.53 -14.93 0.45
CA GLU A 84 9.30 -15.03 -1.00
C GLU A 84 7.93 -14.46 -1.40
N GLN A 85 6.88 -14.84 -0.68
CA GLN A 85 5.52 -14.35 -0.95
C GLN A 85 5.44 -12.83 -0.82
N ILE A 86 5.98 -12.27 0.25
CA ILE A 86 5.89 -10.81 0.47
C ILE A 86 6.81 -10.02 -0.47
N SER A 87 7.95 -10.59 -0.86
CA SER A 87 8.86 -9.99 -1.85
C SER A 87 8.23 -9.97 -3.25
N SER A 88 7.44 -10.98 -3.60
CA SER A 88 6.66 -11.00 -4.84
C SER A 88 5.62 -9.86 -4.86
N VAL A 89 4.90 -9.66 -3.76
CA VAL A 89 3.95 -8.53 -3.61
C VAL A 89 4.69 -7.19 -3.70
N ALA A 90 5.83 -7.04 -3.03
CA ALA A 90 6.63 -5.81 -3.08
C ALA A 90 7.14 -5.49 -4.50
N THR A 91 7.54 -6.52 -5.25
CA THR A 91 7.95 -6.38 -6.66
C THR A 91 6.80 -5.89 -7.52
N HIS A 92 5.60 -6.46 -7.32
CA HIS A 92 4.39 -6.05 -8.01
C HIS A 92 4.00 -4.58 -7.71
N VAL A 93 4.10 -4.17 -6.45
CA VAL A 93 3.90 -2.77 -6.03
C VAL A 93 4.86 -1.83 -6.73
N ASN A 94 6.16 -2.17 -6.78
CA ASN A 94 7.16 -1.33 -7.45
C ASN A 94 6.84 -1.16 -8.93
N GLU A 95 6.35 -2.19 -9.60
CA GLU A 95 5.91 -2.11 -10.99
C GLU A 95 4.71 -1.17 -11.16
N CYS A 96 3.70 -1.25 -10.29
CA CYS A 96 2.56 -0.33 -10.28
C CYS A 96 3.00 1.12 -10.04
N LYS A 97 3.94 1.35 -9.12
CA LYS A 97 4.49 2.69 -8.86
C LYS A 97 5.24 3.24 -10.07
N ARG A 98 6.08 2.41 -10.71
CA ARG A 98 6.84 2.78 -11.92
C ARG A 98 5.91 3.25 -13.04
N ARG A 99 4.79 2.54 -13.25
CA ARG A 99 3.77 2.91 -14.26
C ARG A 99 3.13 4.26 -13.95
N TYR A 100 2.80 4.52 -12.67
CA TYR A 100 2.25 5.80 -12.25
C TYR A 100 3.23 6.96 -12.49
N GLU A 101 4.49 6.83 -12.04
CA GLU A 101 5.52 7.85 -12.24
C GLU A 101 5.77 8.16 -13.73
N ALA A 102 5.61 7.17 -14.62
CA ALA A 102 5.72 7.34 -16.07
C ALA A 102 4.51 8.08 -16.69
N LEU A 103 3.33 7.99 -16.09
CA LEU A 103 2.10 8.66 -16.57
C LEU A 103 1.94 10.10 -16.05
N THR A 104 2.64 10.44 -14.97
CA THR A 104 2.65 11.79 -14.37
C THR A 104 3.88 12.63 -14.75
N ARG A 105 4.72 12.14 -15.66
CA ARG A 105 5.81 12.90 -16.31
C ARG A 105 5.34 13.47 -17.64
#